data_AF-A0A9E2R617-F1
#
_entry.id   AF-A0A9E2R617-F1
#
_cell.length_a   1.000
_cell.length_b   1.000
_cell.length_c   1.000
_cell.angle_alpha   90.00
_cell.angle_beta   90.00
_cell.angle_gamma   90.00
#
_symmetry.space_group_name_H-M   'P 1'
#
loop_
_entity.id
_entity.type
_entity.pdbx_description
1 polymer ?
#
loop_
_entity_poly.entity_id
_entity_poly.type
_entity_poly.pdbx_seq_one_letter_code
_entity_poly.pdbx_strand_id
1 'polypeptide(L)'
;CCLPMRALGGPVQTALLEQTALVRLRQKAFRCYARARQVGWDQALWEGVFRALGYRHNIWPMQRLAELTFPITRRQPRPTAFGFQAILLGVGNLLPDEWTPTVGRADDHWRRLWDAWWRVREEFVEWILPRRLWRLNGVRPANHPQRRLALAAHWLARHESVAARLETWFATPLPRARWAAALREALEVEPDEFWSWHWTFRSRRLSATRPLLGAARVTDLSVNAVLPWFWMRAVAGKNETLRQAAEVRYLGWPKAEDNSVLRLARQRLLSGPSAPSVRSAATQQGLIQIVRDFCSESNAVCDHCLFPAVVRDFALRLPALPTAPAGPRFPPG
;
A
#
# COMPACT_ATOMS: atom_id res chain seq x y z
N CYS A 1 21.75 -13.91 -11.43
CA CYS A 1 20.42 -13.73 -12.08
C CYS A 1 20.42 -12.86 -13.34
N CYS A 2 21.39 -11.95 -13.53
CA CYS A 2 21.45 -11.11 -14.73
C CYS A 2 21.67 -11.89 -16.03
N LEU A 3 22.57 -12.88 -16.06
CA LEU A 3 22.87 -13.67 -17.26
C LEU A 3 21.65 -14.43 -17.82
N PRO A 4 20.86 -15.18 -17.02
CA PRO A 4 19.62 -15.79 -17.50
C PRO A 4 18.63 -14.77 -18.09
N MET A 5 18.48 -13.60 -17.47
CA MET A 5 17.59 -12.55 -17.97
C MET A 5 18.08 -11.99 -19.31
N ARG A 6 19.39 -11.75 -19.45
CA ARG A 6 20.00 -11.26 -20.70
C ARG A 6 19.86 -12.23 -21.87
N ALA A 7 19.83 -13.54 -21.61
CA ALA A 7 19.61 -14.55 -22.63
C ALA A 7 18.20 -14.50 -23.25
N LEU A 8 17.25 -13.81 -22.60
CA LEU A 8 15.92 -13.59 -23.14
C LEU A 8 15.87 -12.32 -23.99
N GLY A 9 15.11 -12.35 -25.10
CA GLY A 9 14.72 -11.14 -25.83
C GLY A 9 13.86 -10.21 -24.98
N GLY A 10 13.90 -8.90 -25.25
CA GLY A 10 13.16 -7.87 -24.49
C GLY A 10 11.66 -8.15 -24.28
N PRO A 11 10.91 -8.62 -25.31
CA PRO A 11 9.51 -9.02 -25.14
C PRO A 11 9.31 -10.16 -24.16
N VAL A 12 10.18 -11.17 -24.20
CA VAL A 12 10.13 -12.34 -23.31
C VAL A 12 10.46 -11.96 -21.86
N GLN A 13 11.44 -11.06 -21.66
CA GLN A 13 11.73 -10.49 -20.35
C GLN A 13 10.51 -9.74 -19.78
N THR A 14 9.81 -8.99 -20.63
CA THR A 14 8.62 -8.24 -20.21
C THR A 14 7.50 -9.19 -19.79
N ALA A 15 7.22 -10.22 -20.60
CA ALA A 15 6.22 -11.25 -20.27
C ALA A 15 6.55 -11.98 -18.95
N LEU A 16 7.82 -12.33 -18.72
CA LEU A 16 8.26 -12.95 -17.46
C LEU A 16 8.00 -12.03 -16.26
N LEU A 17 8.30 -10.73 -16.40
CA LEU A 17 8.07 -9.73 -15.34
C LEU A 17 6.58 -9.51 -15.08
N GLU A 18 5.73 -9.56 -16.10
CA GLU A 18 4.27 -9.49 -15.93
C GLU A 18 3.71 -10.72 -15.21
N GLN A 19 4.15 -11.93 -15.60
CA GLN A 19 3.72 -13.17 -14.94
C GLN A 19 4.15 -13.22 -13.47
N THR A 20 5.39 -12.84 -13.16
CA THR A 20 5.86 -12.74 -11.77
C THR A 20 5.13 -11.64 -10.99
N ALA A 21 4.74 -10.54 -11.64
CA ALA A 21 3.89 -9.52 -11.02
C ALA A 21 2.50 -10.06 -10.67
N LEU A 22 1.89 -10.87 -11.55
CA LEU A 22 0.61 -11.54 -11.30
C LEU A 22 0.70 -12.58 -10.18
N VAL A 23 1.80 -13.34 -10.10
CA VAL A 23 2.06 -14.23 -8.94
C VAL A 23 2.04 -13.42 -7.65
N ARG A 24 2.71 -12.27 -7.62
CA ARG A 24 2.73 -11.39 -6.45
C ARG A 24 1.36 -10.81 -6.11
N LEU A 25 0.56 -10.41 -7.12
CA LEU A 25 -0.83 -9.99 -6.95
C LEU A 25 -1.64 -11.10 -6.28
N ARG A 26 -1.58 -12.32 -6.82
CA ARG A 26 -2.30 -13.49 -6.31
C ARG A 26 -1.90 -13.83 -4.87
N GLN A 27 -0.61 -13.81 -4.54
CA GLN A 27 -0.16 -14.03 -3.16
C GLN A 27 -0.72 -13.00 -2.16
N LYS A 28 -0.80 -11.72 -2.56
CA LYS A 28 -1.43 -10.67 -1.73
C LYS A 28 -2.93 -10.92 -1.60
N ALA A 29 -3.56 -11.26 -2.71
CA ALA A 29 -4.99 -11.55 -2.81
C ALA A 29 -5.38 -12.74 -1.91
N PHE A 30 -4.62 -13.85 -1.93
CA PHE A 30 -4.87 -15.01 -1.06
C PHE A 30 -4.71 -14.70 0.42
N ARG A 31 -3.73 -13.88 0.81
CA ARG A 31 -3.64 -13.39 2.20
C ARG A 31 -4.87 -12.58 2.60
N CYS A 32 -5.35 -11.72 1.70
CA CYS A 32 -6.58 -10.97 1.91
C CYS A 32 -7.80 -11.90 2.06
N TYR A 33 -7.90 -12.94 1.22
CA TYR A 33 -8.99 -13.92 1.30
C TYR A 33 -9.01 -14.66 2.63
N ALA A 34 -7.85 -15.18 3.04
CA ALA A 34 -7.70 -15.91 4.29
C ALA A 34 -8.16 -15.06 5.47
N ARG A 35 -7.85 -13.76 5.45
CA ARG A 35 -8.32 -12.82 6.46
C ARG A 35 -9.81 -12.51 6.32
N ALA A 36 -10.31 -12.27 5.12
CA ALA A 36 -11.73 -11.99 4.86
C ALA A 36 -12.66 -13.12 5.33
N ARG A 37 -12.21 -14.38 5.29
CA ARG A 37 -12.96 -15.52 5.86
C ARG A 37 -13.17 -15.44 7.37
N GLN A 38 -12.34 -14.70 8.09
CA GLN A 38 -12.41 -14.56 9.54
C GLN A 38 -13.16 -13.30 9.97
N VAL A 39 -12.99 -12.20 9.22
CA VAL A 39 -13.46 -10.87 9.66
C VAL A 39 -14.35 -10.14 8.65
N GLY A 40 -14.64 -10.77 7.51
CA GLY A 40 -15.37 -10.14 6.40
C GLY A 40 -14.46 -9.31 5.48
N TRP A 41 -14.99 -8.98 4.30
CA TRP A 41 -14.23 -8.30 3.24
C TRP A 41 -13.79 -6.89 3.59
N ASP A 42 -14.66 -6.11 4.23
CA ASP A 42 -14.41 -4.71 4.56
C ASP A 42 -13.30 -4.57 5.59
N GLN A 43 -13.35 -5.37 6.66
CA GLN A 43 -12.30 -5.39 7.68
C GLN A 43 -10.97 -5.93 7.12
N ALA A 44 -11.00 -6.94 6.24
CA ALA A 44 -9.79 -7.43 5.59
C ALA A 44 -9.15 -6.39 4.66
N LEU A 45 -9.95 -5.59 3.95
CA LEU A 45 -9.48 -4.44 3.18
C LEU A 45 -8.86 -3.40 4.09
N TRP A 46 -9.53 -3.07 5.20
CA TRP A 46 -9.07 -2.07 6.15
C TRP A 46 -7.71 -2.43 6.75
N GLU A 47 -7.54 -3.68 7.18
CA GLU A 47 -6.26 -4.21 7.64
C GLU A 47 -5.19 -4.18 6.53
N GLY A 48 -5.56 -4.52 5.30
CA GLY A 48 -4.68 -4.42 4.13
C GLY A 48 -4.20 -2.99 3.86
N VAL A 49 -5.10 -2.00 3.97
CA VAL A 49 -4.79 -0.57 3.83
C VAL A 49 -3.81 -0.13 4.92
N PHE A 50 -4.05 -0.47 6.19
CA PHE A 50 -3.13 -0.11 7.28
C PHE A 50 -1.76 -0.75 7.14
N ARG A 51 -1.71 -2.03 6.74
CA ARG A 51 -0.44 -2.70 6.43
C ARG A 51 0.34 -1.95 5.37
N ALA A 52 -0.32 -1.47 4.31
CA ALA A 52 0.31 -0.68 3.27
C ALA A 52 0.76 0.71 3.78
N LEU A 53 0.00 1.36 4.67
CA LEU A 53 0.40 2.61 5.33
C LEU A 53 1.58 2.43 6.30
N GLY A 54 1.82 1.21 6.81
CA GLY A 54 2.93 0.87 7.69
C GLY A 54 4.28 0.68 7.00
N TYR A 55 4.33 0.70 5.67
CA TYR A 55 5.54 0.55 4.85
C TYR A 55 6.36 -0.70 5.21
N ARG A 56 7.67 -0.57 5.39
CA ARG A 56 8.55 -1.69 5.72
C ARG A 56 8.59 -1.97 7.22
N HIS A 57 8.57 -0.91 8.03
CA HIS A 57 8.98 -1.00 9.43
C HIS A 57 7.84 -0.98 10.43
N ASN A 58 6.67 -0.49 10.04
CA ASN A 58 5.51 -0.32 10.93
C ASN A 58 4.31 -1.14 10.44
N ILE A 59 4.53 -2.21 9.65
CA ILE A 59 3.44 -3.07 9.13
C ILE A 59 2.63 -3.66 10.28
N TRP A 60 3.29 -4.30 11.23
CA TRP A 60 2.63 -5.00 12.34
C TRP A 60 1.84 -4.04 13.25
N PRO A 61 2.41 -2.94 13.79
CA PRO A 61 1.64 -2.08 14.68
C PRO A 61 0.48 -1.37 13.96
N MET A 62 0.64 -1.03 12.67
CA MET A 62 -0.48 -0.53 11.88
C MET A 62 -1.56 -1.60 11.68
N GLN A 63 -1.18 -2.83 11.31
CA GLN A 63 -2.15 -3.92 11.19
C GLN A 63 -2.92 -4.13 12.49
N ARG A 64 -2.22 -4.12 13.64
CA ARG A 64 -2.86 -4.33 14.93
C ARG A 64 -3.88 -3.23 15.25
N LEU A 65 -3.57 -1.97 14.96
CA LEU A 65 -4.55 -0.88 15.10
C LEU A 65 -5.78 -1.06 14.18
N ALA A 66 -5.58 -1.58 12.96
CA ALA A 66 -6.68 -1.85 12.05
C ALA A 66 -7.60 -2.95 12.58
N GLU A 67 -7.04 -4.03 13.13
CA GLU A 67 -7.78 -5.11 13.79
C GLU A 67 -8.63 -4.59 14.96
N LEU A 68 -8.14 -3.58 15.67
CA LEU A 68 -8.83 -2.95 16.81
C LEU A 68 -9.87 -1.90 16.38
N THR A 69 -9.96 -1.56 15.10
CA THR A 69 -10.82 -0.45 14.67
C THR A 69 -12.31 -0.75 14.87
N PHE A 70 -12.76 -1.97 14.61
CA PHE A 70 -14.16 -2.36 14.85
C PHE A 70 -14.52 -2.35 16.36
N PRO A 71 -13.71 -2.94 17.25
CA PRO A 71 -13.89 -2.76 18.69
C PRO A 71 -13.90 -1.29 19.14
N ILE A 72 -13.02 -0.46 18.57
CA ILE A 72 -12.97 0.99 18.86
C ILE A 72 -14.26 1.68 18.46
N THR A 73 -14.76 1.46 17.25
CA THR A 73 -15.98 2.12 16.74
C THR A 73 -17.24 1.65 17.48
N ARG A 74 -17.22 0.48 18.11
CA ARG A 74 -18.29 0.02 19.01
C ARG A 74 -18.27 0.70 20.37
N ARG A 75 -17.08 0.91 20.96
CA ARG A 75 -16.95 1.63 22.26
C ARG A 75 -17.24 3.12 22.09
N GLN A 76 -16.74 3.70 21.00
CA GLN A 76 -16.88 5.10 20.66
C GLN A 76 -17.59 5.22 19.32
N PRO A 77 -18.94 5.28 19.30
CA PRO A 77 -19.70 5.39 18.06
C PRO A 77 -19.62 6.80 17.48
N ARG A 78 -19.37 6.89 16.17
CA ARG A 78 -19.28 8.13 15.38
C ARG A 78 -18.39 9.25 15.97
N PRO A 79 -17.13 8.96 16.37
CA PRO A 79 -16.17 10.01 16.67
C PRO A 79 -15.96 10.91 15.46
N THR A 80 -15.69 12.18 15.72
CA THR A 80 -15.14 13.09 14.70
C THR A 80 -13.78 12.59 14.24
N ALA A 81 -13.27 13.09 13.10
CA ALA A 81 -11.92 12.76 12.64
C ALA A 81 -10.88 13.08 13.73
N PHE A 82 -11.04 14.19 14.44
CA PHE A 82 -10.18 14.54 15.58
C PHE A 82 -10.30 13.56 16.76
N GLY A 83 -11.51 13.11 17.09
CA GLY A 83 -11.72 12.08 18.11
C GLY A 83 -11.04 10.76 17.76
N PHE A 84 -11.16 10.30 16.52
CA PHE A 84 -10.42 9.13 16.04
C PHE A 84 -8.90 9.35 16.04
N GLN A 85 -8.41 10.57 15.78
CA GLN A 85 -6.98 10.87 15.92
C GLN A 85 -6.52 10.66 17.36
N ALA A 86 -7.25 11.21 18.34
CA ALA A 86 -6.92 11.06 19.76
C ALA A 86 -6.90 9.56 20.16
N ILE A 87 -7.91 8.80 19.76
CA ILE A 87 -8.00 7.35 20.06
C ILE A 87 -6.89 6.56 19.36
N LEU A 88 -6.71 6.70 18.04
CA LEU A 88 -5.73 5.92 17.30
C LEU A 88 -4.29 6.25 17.72
N LEU A 89 -4.00 7.52 18.00
CA LEU A 89 -2.69 7.93 18.51
C LEU A 89 -2.49 7.47 19.96
N GLY A 90 -3.53 7.52 20.79
CA GLY A 90 -3.50 7.04 22.18
C GLY A 90 -3.31 5.54 22.29
N VAL A 91 -4.15 4.74 21.62
CA VAL A 91 -4.01 3.27 21.52
C VAL A 91 -2.69 2.90 20.86
N GLY A 92 -2.24 3.66 19.85
CA GLY A 92 -0.92 3.47 19.27
C GLY A 92 0.24 3.82 20.21
N ASN A 93 -0.02 4.46 21.35
CA ASN A 93 0.99 5.04 22.24
C ASN A 93 1.93 6.00 21.49
N LEU A 94 1.37 6.79 20.58
CA LEU A 94 2.09 7.70 19.69
C LEU A 94 1.89 9.18 20.03
N LEU A 95 1.09 9.49 21.06
CA LEU A 95 1.09 10.82 21.68
C LEU A 95 2.44 11.02 22.40
N PRO A 96 3.11 12.18 22.26
CA PRO A 96 4.27 12.52 23.07
C PRO A 96 3.87 12.74 24.54
N ASP A 97 4.52 12.05 25.48
CA ASP A 97 4.28 12.20 26.94
C ASP A 97 4.79 13.55 27.46
N GLU A 98 5.95 13.97 26.96
CA GLU A 98 6.53 15.28 27.26
C GLU A 98 6.46 16.19 26.03
N TRP A 99 5.94 17.39 26.23
CA TRP A 99 5.94 18.45 25.24
C TRP A 99 7.01 19.49 25.56
N THR A 100 8.07 19.52 24.76
CA THR A 100 8.99 20.65 24.70
C THR A 100 8.51 21.61 23.61
N PRO A 101 8.00 22.80 23.95
CA PRO A 101 7.43 23.71 22.96
C PRO A 101 8.48 24.15 21.95
N THR A 102 8.33 23.76 20.69
CA THR A 102 8.88 24.54 19.57
C THR A 102 7.85 25.61 19.24
N VAL A 103 8.05 26.83 19.75
CA VAL A 103 7.26 28.07 19.55
C VAL A 103 6.12 27.98 18.50
N GLY A 104 4.85 28.04 18.93
CA GLY A 104 3.66 28.22 18.05
C GLY A 104 2.45 27.29 18.30
N ARG A 105 1.43 27.36 17.42
CA ARG A 105 0.11 26.64 17.42
C ARG A 105 0.17 25.09 17.53
N ALA A 106 1.35 24.48 17.59
CA ALA A 106 1.50 23.04 17.75
C ALA A 106 1.21 22.58 19.19
N ASP A 107 1.41 23.47 20.18
CA ASP A 107 1.12 23.22 21.59
C ASP A 107 -0.40 23.02 21.82
N ASP A 108 -1.23 23.90 21.26
CA ASP A 108 -2.70 23.83 21.39
C ASP A 108 -3.28 22.53 20.81
N HIS A 109 -2.77 22.07 19.66
CA HIS A 109 -3.24 20.83 19.04
C HIS A 109 -2.86 19.60 19.88
N TRP A 110 -1.62 19.56 20.40
CA TRP A 110 -1.15 18.49 21.27
C TRP A 110 -1.99 18.40 22.56
N ARG A 111 -2.25 19.53 23.23
CA ARG A 111 -3.10 19.58 24.44
C ARG A 111 -4.50 19.06 24.17
N ARG A 112 -5.16 19.55 23.11
CA ARG A 112 -6.51 19.09 22.72
C ARG A 112 -6.57 17.58 22.45
N LEU A 113 -5.52 17.00 21.86
CA LEU A 113 -5.46 15.55 21.62
C LEU A 113 -5.34 14.78 22.94
N TRP A 114 -4.49 15.25 23.86
CA TRP A 114 -4.36 14.65 25.18
C TRP A 114 -5.65 14.75 25.99
N ASP A 115 -6.30 15.90 26.01
CA ASP A 115 -7.58 16.09 26.70
C ASP A 115 -8.66 15.15 26.16
N ALA A 116 -8.75 15.01 24.83
CA ALA A 116 -9.68 14.09 24.20
C ALA A 116 -9.35 12.62 24.48
N TRP A 117 -8.07 12.24 24.42
CA TRP A 117 -7.63 10.88 24.71
C TRP A 117 -7.85 10.51 26.18
N TRP A 118 -7.49 11.40 27.11
CA TRP A 118 -7.57 11.14 28.55
C TRP A 118 -8.97 10.78 29.01
N ARG A 119 -9.99 11.44 28.45
CA ARG A 119 -11.41 11.19 28.76
C ARG A 119 -11.88 9.77 28.44
N VAL A 120 -11.29 9.12 27.44
CA VAL A 120 -11.69 7.79 26.96
C VAL A 120 -10.63 6.72 27.19
N ARG A 121 -9.46 7.09 27.73
CA ARG A 121 -8.28 6.22 27.86
C ARG A 121 -8.59 4.92 28.61
N GLU A 122 -9.34 5.01 29.70
CA GLU A 122 -9.68 3.86 30.54
C GLU A 122 -10.47 2.79 29.77
N GLU A 123 -11.26 3.19 28.77
CA GLU A 123 -11.97 2.25 27.90
C GLU A 123 -11.04 1.46 26.98
N PHE A 124 -9.77 1.85 26.84
CA PHE A 124 -8.85 1.31 25.84
C PHE A 124 -7.51 0.83 26.41
N VAL A 125 -7.35 0.85 27.75
CA VAL A 125 -6.08 0.57 28.43
C VAL A 125 -5.45 -0.78 28.02
N GLU A 126 -6.27 -1.80 27.82
CA GLU A 126 -5.89 -3.17 27.44
C GLU A 126 -5.39 -3.28 25.98
N TRP A 127 -5.66 -2.27 25.15
CA TRP A 127 -5.28 -2.25 23.73
C TRP A 127 -4.09 -1.35 23.44
N ILE A 128 -3.60 -0.58 24.43
CA ILE A 128 -2.48 0.33 24.25
C ILE A 128 -1.25 -0.45 23.81
N LEU A 129 -0.74 -0.12 22.63
CA LEU A 129 0.42 -0.78 22.05
C LEU A 129 1.71 -0.30 22.74
N PRO A 130 2.68 -1.19 22.99
CA PRO A 130 3.99 -0.77 23.46
C PRO A 130 4.69 0.15 22.44
N ARG A 131 5.17 1.32 22.89
CA ARG A 131 5.85 2.31 22.03
C ARG A 131 6.99 1.71 21.20
N ARG A 132 7.75 0.77 21.78
CA ARG A 132 8.89 0.08 21.15
C ARG A 132 8.55 -0.69 19.86
N LEU A 133 7.27 -1.00 19.62
CA LEU A 133 6.82 -1.66 18.40
C LEU A 133 6.88 -0.72 17.18
N TRP A 134 6.92 0.60 17.43
CA TRP A 134 7.00 1.61 16.38
C TRP A 134 8.44 2.00 16.08
N ARG A 135 8.81 1.91 14.81
CA ARG A 135 10.01 2.55 14.30
C ARG A 135 9.68 3.97 13.82
N LEU A 136 10.03 4.95 14.64
CA LEU A 136 9.81 6.37 14.35
C LEU A 136 11.05 7.06 13.74
N ASN A 137 12.24 6.57 14.11
CA ASN A 137 13.51 7.10 13.61
C ASN A 137 13.84 6.58 12.20
N GLY A 138 14.46 7.44 11.38
CA GLY A 138 14.86 7.10 10.01
C GLY A 138 13.68 6.91 9.05
N VAL A 139 12.47 7.34 9.43
CA VAL A 139 11.29 7.35 8.57
C VAL A 139 11.21 8.70 7.86
N ARG A 140 10.95 8.71 6.55
CA ARG A 140 10.69 9.95 5.82
C ARG A 140 9.53 10.68 6.50
N PRO A 141 9.62 11.99 6.81
CA PRO A 141 8.60 12.69 7.59
C PRO A 141 7.18 12.56 7.03
N ALA A 142 7.03 12.57 5.70
CA ALA A 142 5.74 12.37 5.04
C ALA A 142 5.09 10.99 5.28
N ASN A 143 5.87 10.00 5.74
CA ASN A 143 5.47 8.62 6.02
C ASN A 143 5.39 8.33 7.53
N HIS A 144 5.51 9.35 8.38
CA HIS A 144 5.50 9.15 9.83
C HIS A 144 4.18 8.51 10.28
N PRO A 145 4.19 7.48 11.16
CA PRO A 145 2.98 6.77 11.58
C PRO A 145 1.87 7.67 12.12
N GLN A 146 2.21 8.70 12.90
CA GLN A 146 1.21 9.64 13.44
C GLN A 146 0.41 10.32 12.32
N ARG A 147 1.09 10.82 11.28
CA ARG A 147 0.44 11.43 10.11
C ARG A 147 -0.42 10.43 9.33
N ARG A 148 0.00 9.16 9.29
CA ARG A 148 -0.75 8.08 8.63
C ARG A 148 -2.02 7.71 9.40
N LEU A 149 -1.96 7.72 10.73
CA LEU A 149 -3.13 7.52 11.57
C LEU A 149 -4.08 8.72 11.50
N ALA A 150 -3.58 9.94 11.32
CA ALA A 150 -4.43 11.09 11.05
C ALA A 150 -5.23 10.94 9.75
N LEU A 151 -4.59 10.46 8.67
CA LEU A 151 -5.29 10.14 7.42
C LEU A 151 -6.38 9.07 7.64
N ALA A 152 -6.04 8.00 8.36
CA ALA A 152 -6.98 6.92 8.62
C ALA A 152 -8.15 7.36 9.50
N ALA A 153 -7.92 8.24 10.48
CA ALA A 153 -8.96 8.82 11.32
C ALA A 153 -10.00 9.60 10.50
N HIS A 154 -9.54 10.38 9.51
CA HIS A 154 -10.45 11.04 8.55
C HIS A 154 -11.27 10.04 7.75
N TRP A 155 -10.68 8.93 7.31
CA TRP A 155 -11.43 7.90 6.60
C TRP A 155 -12.47 7.20 7.49
N LEU A 156 -12.18 6.99 8.77
CA LEU A 156 -13.11 6.38 9.74
C LEU A 156 -14.26 7.29 10.13
N ALA A 157 -14.03 8.60 10.15
CA ALA A 157 -15.06 9.57 10.50
C ALA A 157 -16.09 9.81 9.38
N ARG A 158 -15.83 9.33 8.16
CA ARG A 158 -16.77 9.48 7.03
C ARG A 158 -17.93 8.51 7.17
N HIS A 159 -19.13 8.99 6.82
CA HIS A 159 -20.33 8.15 6.76
C HIS A 159 -20.18 7.03 5.72
N GLU A 160 -19.66 7.36 4.53
CA GLU A 160 -19.38 6.38 3.49
C GLU A 160 -18.05 5.66 3.76
N SER A 161 -18.11 4.33 3.84
CA SER A 161 -16.94 3.50 4.14
C SER A 161 -15.87 3.60 3.04
N VAL A 162 -14.63 3.25 3.39
CA VAL A 162 -13.55 3.16 2.39
C VAL A 162 -13.85 2.09 1.35
N ALA A 163 -14.46 0.97 1.75
CA ALA A 163 -14.83 -0.10 0.82
C ALA A 163 -15.82 0.41 -0.24
N ALA A 164 -16.91 1.08 0.18
CA ALA A 164 -17.93 1.60 -0.73
C ALA A 164 -17.34 2.62 -1.74
N ARG A 165 -16.53 3.57 -1.27
CA ARG A 165 -15.84 4.54 -2.15
C ARG A 165 -14.94 3.86 -3.17
N LEU A 166 -14.22 2.82 -2.75
CA LEU A 166 -13.36 2.05 -3.64
C LEU A 166 -14.17 1.23 -4.65
N GLU A 167 -15.31 0.66 -4.25
CA GLU A 167 -16.23 -0.06 -5.16
C GLU A 167 -16.74 0.87 -6.25
N THR A 168 -17.21 2.08 -5.89
CA THR A 168 -17.62 3.12 -6.84
C THR A 168 -16.49 3.46 -7.81
N TRP A 169 -15.28 3.71 -7.30
CA TRP A 169 -14.10 3.97 -8.14
C TRP A 169 -13.76 2.80 -9.07
N PHE A 170 -13.89 1.56 -8.59
CA PHE A 170 -13.57 0.39 -9.39
C PHE A 170 -14.61 0.13 -10.49
N ALA A 171 -15.88 0.39 -10.20
CA ALA A 171 -16.98 0.24 -11.15
C ALA A 171 -17.01 1.35 -12.22
N THR A 172 -16.49 2.54 -11.91
CA THR A 172 -16.50 3.67 -12.85
C THR A 172 -15.59 3.40 -14.06
N PRO A 173 -16.12 3.42 -15.30
CA PRO A 173 -15.32 3.33 -16.52
C PRO A 173 -14.44 4.57 -16.67
N LEU A 174 -13.12 4.38 -16.69
CA LEU A 174 -12.16 5.46 -16.74
C LEU A 174 -11.00 5.09 -17.68
N PRO A 175 -10.45 6.05 -18.45
CA PRO A 175 -9.22 5.82 -19.20
C PRO A 175 -8.05 5.57 -18.23
N ARG A 176 -7.08 4.76 -18.67
CA ARG A 176 -5.91 4.34 -17.87
C ARG A 176 -5.19 5.50 -17.18
N ALA A 177 -5.05 6.64 -17.87
CA ALA A 177 -4.37 7.82 -17.33
C ALA A 177 -5.09 8.43 -16.10
N ARG A 178 -6.40 8.20 -15.94
CA ARG A 178 -7.21 8.75 -14.85
C ARG A 178 -7.33 7.82 -13.64
N TRP A 179 -6.97 6.53 -13.74
CA TRP A 179 -7.17 5.57 -12.64
C TRP A 179 -6.55 6.02 -11.31
N ALA A 180 -5.28 6.45 -11.33
CA ALA A 180 -4.58 6.88 -10.13
C ALA A 180 -5.11 8.21 -9.56
N ALA A 181 -5.48 9.15 -10.44
CA ALA A 181 -6.07 10.42 -10.02
C ALA A 181 -7.46 10.20 -9.39
N ALA A 182 -8.32 9.43 -10.03
CA ALA A 182 -9.66 9.10 -9.51
C ALA A 182 -9.59 8.30 -8.19
N LEU A 183 -8.60 7.42 -8.04
CA LEU A 183 -8.41 6.72 -6.76
C LEU A 183 -7.95 7.69 -5.67
N ARG A 184 -7.10 8.65 -6.00
CA ARG A 184 -6.70 9.71 -5.06
C ARG A 184 -7.92 10.50 -4.62
N GLU A 185 -8.76 10.94 -5.57
CA GLU A 185 -10.00 11.68 -5.32
C GLU A 185 -10.94 10.86 -4.40
N ALA A 186 -11.12 9.57 -4.67
CA ALA A 186 -11.95 8.68 -3.83
C ALA A 186 -11.43 8.52 -2.39
N LEU A 187 -10.11 8.63 -2.19
CA LEU A 187 -9.45 8.51 -0.89
C LEU A 187 -9.02 9.87 -0.29
N GLU A 188 -9.39 10.97 -0.93
CA GLU A 188 -9.05 12.31 -0.49
C GLU A 188 -9.80 12.64 0.81
N VAL A 189 -9.17 13.46 1.62
CA VAL A 189 -9.70 13.92 2.91
C VAL A 189 -9.58 15.43 2.95
N GLU A 190 -10.50 16.05 3.69
CA GLU A 190 -10.45 17.49 3.91
C GLU A 190 -9.11 17.90 4.54
N PRO A 191 -8.63 19.13 4.28
CA PRO A 191 -7.41 19.63 4.88
C PRO A 191 -7.47 19.54 6.41
N ASP A 192 -6.61 18.71 6.98
CA ASP A 192 -6.46 18.59 8.42
C ASP A 192 -5.84 19.87 9.03
N GLU A 193 -6.40 20.33 10.15
CA GLU A 193 -5.98 21.57 10.85
C GLU A 193 -4.49 21.60 11.18
N PHE A 194 -3.93 20.46 11.64
CA PHE A 194 -2.54 20.36 12.08
C PHE A 194 -1.67 19.61 11.07
N TRP A 195 -2.11 18.42 10.65
CA TRP A 195 -1.35 17.54 9.79
C TRP A 195 -1.24 18.09 8.36
N SER A 196 -2.10 18.99 7.89
CA SER A 196 -1.82 19.65 6.59
C SER A 196 -0.58 20.55 6.65
N TRP A 197 -0.18 20.99 7.85
CA TRP A 197 0.88 21.98 8.06
C TRP A 197 2.12 21.42 8.77
N HIS A 198 2.08 20.19 9.28
CA HIS A 198 3.18 19.58 10.02
C HIS A 198 3.41 18.12 9.60
N TRP A 199 4.67 17.71 9.48
CA TRP A 199 4.99 16.30 9.21
C TRP A 199 4.91 15.43 10.46
N THR A 200 5.34 15.96 11.59
CA THR A 200 5.36 15.31 12.91
C THR A 200 5.03 16.35 13.97
N PHE A 201 4.74 15.92 15.19
CA PHE A 201 4.55 16.83 16.33
C PHE A 201 5.74 17.79 16.56
N ARG A 202 6.97 17.36 16.26
CA ARG A 202 8.21 18.13 16.48
C ARG A 202 8.70 18.87 15.23
N SER A 203 8.01 18.76 14.10
CA SER A 203 8.43 19.45 12.88
C SER A 203 7.99 20.90 12.91
N ARG A 204 8.81 21.80 12.35
CA ARG A 204 8.39 23.17 12.05
C ARG A 204 7.16 23.16 11.14
N ARG A 205 6.32 24.18 11.28
CA ARG A 205 5.22 24.44 10.36
C ARG A 205 5.74 24.60 8.93
N LEU A 206 5.06 23.96 7.99
CA LEU A 206 5.34 24.06 6.56
C LEU A 206 4.90 25.42 6.00
N SER A 207 5.59 25.91 4.99
CA SER A 207 5.24 27.17 4.30
C SER A 207 3.96 27.06 3.47
N ALA A 208 3.55 25.86 3.08
CA ALA A 208 2.33 25.58 2.35
C ALA A 208 1.71 24.26 2.83
N THR A 209 0.39 24.15 2.70
CA THR A 209 -0.34 22.91 3.03
C THR A 209 0.17 21.74 2.19
N ARG A 210 0.18 20.56 2.79
CA ARG A 210 0.52 19.31 2.12
C ARG A 210 -0.58 18.29 2.36
N PRO A 211 -1.05 17.58 1.32
CA PRO A 211 -2.06 16.56 1.47
C PRO A 211 -1.55 15.42 2.36
N LEU A 212 -2.45 14.74 3.06
CA LEU A 212 -2.11 13.58 3.88
C LEU A 212 -1.86 12.33 3.01
N LEU A 213 -2.44 12.29 1.82
CA LEU A 213 -2.25 11.25 0.81
C LEU A 213 -1.60 11.81 -0.47
N GLY A 214 -0.42 11.32 -0.82
CA GLY A 214 0.30 11.74 -2.05
C GLY A 214 0.20 10.70 -3.17
N ALA A 215 0.54 11.07 -4.41
CA ALA A 215 0.41 10.20 -5.58
C ALA A 215 1.14 8.85 -5.47
N ALA A 216 2.36 8.85 -4.93
CA ALA A 216 3.09 7.61 -4.69
C ALA A 216 2.42 6.70 -3.65
N ARG A 217 1.75 7.29 -2.64
CA ARG A 217 1.01 6.53 -1.62
C ARG A 217 -0.23 5.88 -2.21
N VAL A 218 -0.93 6.59 -3.09
CA VAL A 218 -2.06 6.02 -3.84
C VAL A 218 -1.61 4.79 -4.62
N THR A 219 -0.46 4.87 -5.28
CA THR A 219 0.11 3.72 -5.99
C THR A 219 0.44 2.56 -5.04
N ASP A 220 1.08 2.83 -3.91
CA ASP A 220 1.38 1.80 -2.91
C ASP A 220 0.12 1.12 -2.37
N LEU A 221 -0.94 1.88 -2.04
CA LEU A 221 -2.22 1.34 -1.61
C LEU A 221 -2.87 0.49 -2.70
N SER A 222 -2.81 0.96 -3.96
CA SER A 222 -3.39 0.27 -5.12
C SER A 222 -2.81 -1.12 -5.29
N VAL A 223 -1.48 -1.21 -5.38
CA VAL A 223 -0.79 -2.47 -5.74
C VAL A 223 -0.59 -3.41 -4.55
N ASN A 224 -0.69 -2.92 -3.32
CA ASN A 224 -0.48 -3.73 -2.11
C ASN A 224 -1.78 -4.12 -1.40
N ALA A 225 -2.87 -3.37 -1.54
CA ALA A 225 -4.11 -3.61 -0.82
C ALA A 225 -5.35 -3.63 -1.73
N VAL A 226 -5.60 -2.55 -2.47
CA VAL A 226 -6.87 -2.33 -3.19
C VAL A 226 -7.08 -3.31 -4.35
N LEU A 227 -6.15 -3.38 -5.30
CA LEU A 227 -6.28 -4.28 -6.46
C LEU A 227 -6.23 -5.77 -6.06
N PRO A 228 -5.36 -6.22 -5.12
CA PRO A 228 -5.44 -7.57 -4.59
C PRO A 228 -6.79 -7.91 -3.96
N TRP A 229 -7.41 -6.97 -3.24
CA TRP A 229 -8.74 -7.15 -2.65
C TRP A 229 -9.83 -7.32 -3.73
N PHE A 230 -9.87 -6.44 -4.72
CA PHE A 230 -10.80 -6.56 -5.85
C PHE A 230 -10.63 -7.85 -6.64
N TRP A 231 -9.39 -8.20 -6.98
CA TRP A 231 -9.08 -9.42 -7.71
C TRP A 231 -9.62 -10.65 -6.97
N MET A 232 -9.40 -10.71 -5.66
CA MET A 232 -9.85 -11.85 -4.86
C MET A 232 -11.36 -11.90 -4.66
N ARG A 233 -12.01 -10.74 -4.48
CA ARG A 233 -13.47 -10.66 -4.44
C ARG A 233 -14.10 -11.13 -5.73
N ALA A 234 -13.53 -10.74 -6.87
CA ALA A 234 -13.99 -11.20 -8.17
C ALA A 234 -13.84 -12.72 -8.33
N VAL A 235 -12.72 -13.30 -7.89
CA VAL A 235 -12.52 -14.77 -7.87
C VAL A 235 -13.55 -15.45 -6.97
N ALA A 236 -13.73 -14.98 -5.74
CA ALA A 236 -14.68 -15.56 -4.80
C ALA A 236 -16.13 -15.44 -5.29
N GLY A 237 -16.47 -14.35 -5.97
CA GLY A 237 -17.76 -14.11 -6.61
C GLY A 237 -17.90 -14.73 -8.00
N LYS A 238 -16.92 -15.51 -8.48
CA LYS A 238 -16.89 -16.12 -9.82
C LYS A 238 -17.13 -15.10 -10.96
N ASN A 239 -16.70 -13.86 -10.77
CA ASN A 239 -16.85 -12.78 -11.73
C ASN A 239 -15.56 -12.59 -12.54
N GLU A 240 -15.50 -13.26 -13.69
CA GLU A 240 -14.32 -13.25 -14.55
C GLU A 240 -14.02 -11.86 -15.13
N THR A 241 -15.05 -11.09 -15.49
CA THR A 241 -14.91 -9.72 -16.01
C THR A 241 -14.23 -8.80 -14.99
N LEU A 242 -14.67 -8.82 -13.73
CA LEU A 242 -14.04 -8.02 -12.67
C LEU A 242 -12.63 -8.51 -12.32
N ARG A 243 -12.38 -9.83 -12.40
CA ARG A 243 -11.04 -10.40 -12.19
C ARG A 243 -10.08 -9.87 -13.24
N GLN A 244 -10.46 -9.95 -14.51
CA GLN A 244 -9.67 -9.43 -15.63
C GLN A 244 -9.48 -7.91 -15.54
N ALA A 245 -10.52 -7.16 -15.18
CA ALA A 245 -10.41 -5.72 -14.95
C ALA A 245 -9.37 -5.37 -13.87
N ALA A 246 -9.30 -6.15 -12.78
CA ALA A 246 -8.30 -5.97 -11.72
C ALA A 246 -6.88 -6.28 -12.22
N GLU A 247 -6.69 -7.36 -13.01
CA GLU A 247 -5.39 -7.70 -13.62
C GLU A 247 -4.93 -6.63 -14.60
N VAL A 248 -5.82 -6.15 -15.48
CA VAL A 248 -5.54 -5.07 -16.43
C VAL A 248 -5.15 -3.78 -15.70
N ARG A 249 -5.88 -3.40 -14.64
CA ARG A 249 -5.53 -2.22 -13.84
C ARG A 249 -4.19 -2.41 -13.12
N TYR A 250 -3.90 -3.60 -12.60
CA TYR A 250 -2.65 -3.89 -11.91
C TYR A 250 -1.43 -3.85 -12.84
N LEU A 251 -1.49 -4.54 -13.98
CA LEU A 251 -0.45 -4.53 -15.01
C LEU A 251 -0.27 -3.13 -15.62
N GLY A 252 -1.39 -2.42 -15.78
CA GLY A 252 -1.43 -1.08 -16.33
C GLY A 252 -1.05 0.05 -15.36
N TRP A 253 -0.87 -0.23 -14.06
CA TRP A 253 -0.72 0.82 -13.07
C TRP A 253 0.60 1.63 -13.26
N PRO A 254 0.58 2.97 -13.16
CA PRO A 254 1.78 3.79 -13.29
C PRO A 254 2.85 3.40 -12.27
N LYS A 255 4.13 3.59 -12.63
CA LYS A 255 5.27 3.23 -11.76
C LYS A 255 5.17 3.87 -10.36
N ALA A 256 5.47 3.09 -9.34
CA ALA A 256 5.61 3.51 -7.95
C ALA A 256 6.97 4.19 -7.71
N GLU A 257 7.13 4.78 -6.52
CA GLU A 257 8.43 5.24 -6.04
C GLU A 257 9.44 4.09 -5.95
N ASP A 258 10.70 4.42 -6.22
CA ASP A 258 11.80 3.49 -6.14
C ASP A 258 12.21 3.23 -4.68
N ASN A 259 12.70 2.02 -4.40
CA ASN A 259 13.12 1.63 -3.06
C ASN A 259 14.41 0.80 -3.11
N SER A 260 15.05 0.57 -1.96
CA SER A 260 16.33 -0.16 -1.91
C SER A 260 16.25 -1.56 -2.52
N VAL A 261 15.14 -2.27 -2.33
CA VAL A 261 14.93 -3.61 -2.89
C VAL A 261 14.81 -3.53 -4.40
N LEU A 262 14.08 -2.55 -4.95
CA LEU A 262 13.95 -2.37 -6.40
C LEU A 262 15.27 -1.90 -7.04
N ARG A 263 16.05 -1.05 -6.38
CA ARG A 263 17.41 -0.70 -6.82
C ARG A 263 18.30 -1.93 -6.89
N LEU A 264 18.32 -2.76 -5.85
CA LEU A 264 19.05 -4.02 -5.83
C LEU A 264 18.56 -4.99 -6.90
N ALA A 265 17.23 -5.11 -7.06
CA ALA A 265 16.61 -5.98 -8.06
C ALA A 265 17.06 -5.60 -9.48
N ARG A 266 17.04 -4.31 -9.81
CA ARG A 266 17.52 -3.83 -11.11
C ARG A 266 19.00 -4.14 -11.31
N GLN A 267 19.85 -3.85 -10.33
CA GLN A 267 21.27 -4.19 -10.41
C GLN A 267 21.52 -5.69 -10.63
N ARG A 268 20.74 -6.56 -9.99
CA ARG A 268 20.93 -8.03 -10.06
C ARG A 268 20.27 -8.70 -11.27
N LEU A 269 19.20 -8.12 -11.82
CA LEU A 269 18.35 -8.73 -12.84
C LEU A 269 18.42 -8.01 -14.18
N LEU A 270 18.55 -6.68 -14.17
CA LEU A 270 18.49 -5.86 -15.37
C LEU A 270 19.87 -5.27 -15.66
N SER A 271 20.53 -5.74 -16.70
CA SER A 271 21.75 -5.09 -17.20
C SER A 271 21.92 -5.37 -18.69
N GLY A 272 22.61 -4.48 -19.41
CA GLY A 272 22.85 -4.59 -20.85
C GLY A 272 21.77 -3.89 -21.71
N PRO A 273 21.98 -3.80 -23.03
CA PRO A 273 21.16 -2.99 -23.94
C PRO A 273 19.72 -3.50 -24.10
N SER A 274 19.47 -4.79 -23.88
CA SER A 274 18.15 -5.42 -24.00
C SER A 274 17.30 -5.36 -22.72
N ALA A 275 17.77 -4.69 -21.67
CA ALA A 275 17.05 -4.62 -20.39
C ALA A 275 15.73 -3.84 -20.53
N PRO A 276 14.57 -4.40 -20.11
CA PRO A 276 13.29 -3.72 -20.21
C PRO A 276 13.27 -2.47 -19.33
N SER A 277 12.66 -1.41 -19.87
CA SER A 277 12.41 -0.19 -19.12
C SER A 277 11.35 -0.46 -18.05
N VAL A 278 11.65 -0.13 -16.79
CA VAL A 278 10.71 -0.28 -15.66
C VAL A 278 9.68 0.85 -15.71
N ARG A 279 8.61 0.64 -16.47
CA ARG A 279 7.59 1.67 -16.79
C ARG A 279 6.30 1.57 -15.99
N SER A 280 5.99 0.41 -15.40
CA SER A 280 4.77 0.20 -14.61
C SER A 280 5.08 -0.28 -13.19
N ALA A 281 4.12 -0.11 -12.28
CA ALA A 281 4.24 -0.68 -10.94
C ALA A 281 4.25 -2.21 -10.98
N ALA A 282 3.56 -2.84 -11.92
CA ALA A 282 3.62 -4.29 -12.09
C ALA A 282 5.04 -4.78 -12.40
N THR A 283 5.78 -4.13 -13.32
CA THR A 283 7.18 -4.51 -13.59
C THR A 283 8.03 -4.41 -12.32
N GLN A 284 7.82 -3.38 -11.49
CA GLN A 284 8.49 -3.25 -10.20
C GLN A 284 8.11 -4.39 -9.24
N GLN A 285 6.82 -4.75 -9.18
CA GLN A 285 6.32 -5.85 -8.37
C GLN A 285 6.89 -7.20 -8.81
N GLY A 286 7.02 -7.46 -10.11
CA GLY A 286 7.64 -8.66 -10.67
C GLY A 286 9.12 -8.78 -10.31
N LEU A 287 9.89 -7.70 -10.45
CA LEU A 287 11.29 -7.65 -10.02
C LEU A 287 11.45 -7.97 -8.53
N ILE A 288 10.60 -7.37 -7.69
CA ILE A 288 10.61 -7.64 -6.24
C ILE A 288 10.24 -9.10 -5.96
N GLN A 289 9.31 -9.68 -6.73
CA GLN A 289 8.92 -11.09 -6.57
C GLN A 289 10.07 -12.03 -6.90
N ILE A 290 10.80 -11.81 -7.99
CA ILE A 290 11.98 -12.60 -8.35
C ILE A 290 13.06 -12.52 -7.26
N VAL A 291 13.34 -11.31 -6.76
CA VAL A 291 14.31 -11.15 -5.66
C VAL A 291 13.88 -11.90 -4.41
N ARG A 292 12.58 -11.90 -4.10
CA ARG A 292 12.04 -12.60 -2.95
C ARG A 292 12.16 -14.12 -3.11
N ASP A 293 11.70 -14.66 -4.23
CA ASP A 293 11.57 -16.11 -4.42
C ASP A 293 12.92 -16.79 -4.67
N PHE A 294 13.93 -16.04 -5.13
CA PHE A 294 15.23 -16.60 -5.49
C PHE A 294 16.39 -15.92 -4.76
N CYS A 295 16.60 -14.62 -4.99
CA CYS A 295 17.80 -13.94 -4.49
C CYS A 295 17.88 -13.85 -2.96
N SER A 296 16.76 -13.94 -2.26
CA SER A 296 16.71 -13.91 -0.79
C SER A 296 16.94 -15.29 -0.18
N GLU A 297 16.73 -16.35 -0.98
CA GLU A 297 16.87 -17.76 -0.57
C GLU A 297 18.19 -18.38 -1.09
N SER A 298 19.02 -17.60 -1.79
CA SER A 298 20.29 -18.06 -2.38
C SER A 298 21.51 -17.48 -1.65
N ASN A 299 22.62 -18.23 -1.63
CA ASN A 299 23.89 -17.74 -1.11
C ASN A 299 24.48 -16.61 -1.99
N ALA A 300 25.58 -15.99 -1.54
CA ALA A 300 26.18 -14.83 -2.22
C ALA A 300 26.64 -15.12 -3.66
N VAL A 301 27.01 -16.37 -3.96
CA VAL A 301 27.47 -16.83 -5.28
C VAL A 301 26.34 -17.46 -6.12
N CYS A 302 25.13 -17.56 -5.56
CA CYS A 302 23.93 -18.15 -6.17
C CYS A 302 24.05 -19.64 -6.50
N ASP A 303 24.81 -20.41 -5.73
CA ASP A 303 24.90 -21.87 -5.91
C ASP A 303 23.52 -22.52 -5.77
N HIS A 304 23.24 -23.49 -6.63
CA HIS A 304 21.96 -24.22 -6.67
C HIS A 304 20.70 -23.33 -6.83
N CYS A 305 20.86 -22.06 -7.22
CA CYS A 305 19.72 -21.19 -7.48
C CYS A 305 18.91 -21.72 -8.66
N LEU A 306 17.61 -21.93 -8.47
CA LEU A 306 16.72 -22.47 -9.50
C LEU A 306 16.30 -21.45 -10.57
N PHE A 307 16.57 -20.15 -10.35
CA PHE A 307 16.14 -19.09 -11.25
C PHE A 307 16.57 -19.28 -12.71
N PRO A 308 17.83 -19.67 -13.04
CA PRO A 308 18.23 -19.94 -14.42
C PRO A 308 17.41 -21.04 -15.10
N ALA A 309 17.03 -22.10 -14.36
CA ALA A 309 16.22 -23.19 -14.90
C ALA A 309 14.79 -22.72 -15.19
N VAL A 310 14.19 -21.97 -14.27
CA VAL A 310 12.85 -21.36 -14.44
C VAL A 310 12.83 -20.44 -15.66
N VAL A 311 13.86 -19.62 -15.85
CA VAL A 311 13.95 -18.72 -17.02
C VAL A 311 14.03 -19.51 -18.34
N ARG A 312 14.82 -20.59 -18.39
CA ARG A 312 14.89 -21.45 -19.59
C ARG A 312 13.56 -22.13 -19.88
N ASP A 313 12.93 -22.72 -18.88
CA ASP A 313 11.63 -23.38 -19.02
C ASP A 313 10.54 -22.38 -19.47
N PHE A 314 10.54 -21.16 -18.91
CA PHE A 314 9.64 -20.10 -19.34
C PHE A 314 9.84 -19.72 -20.82
N ALA A 315 11.08 -19.59 -21.27
CA ALA A 315 11.38 -19.25 -22.66
C ALA A 315 10.88 -20.32 -23.64
N LEU A 316 11.00 -21.61 -23.26
CA LEU A 316 10.52 -22.74 -24.05
C LEU A 316 8.99 -22.80 -24.13
N ARG A 317 8.28 -22.36 -23.08
CA ARG A 317 6.81 -22.40 -23.02
C ARG A 317 6.13 -21.17 -23.62
N LEU A 318 6.85 -20.07 -23.84
CA LEU A 318 6.26 -18.83 -24.35
C LEU A 318 5.54 -18.96 -25.71
N PRO A 319 6.03 -19.76 -26.68
CA PRO A 319 5.31 -20.01 -27.93
C PRO A 319 3.93 -20.69 -27.74
N ALA A 320 3.67 -21.29 -26.58
CA ALA A 320 2.46 -22.03 -26.26
C ALA A 320 1.51 -21.29 -25.30
N LEU A 321 1.86 -20.10 -24.82
CA LEU A 321 0.97 -19.27 -24.00
C LEU A 321 0.09 -18.41 -24.93
N PRO A 322 -1.24 -18.39 -24.76
CA PRO A 322 -2.07 -17.44 -25.48
C PRO A 322 -1.58 -16.02 -25.17
N THR A 323 -1.24 -15.27 -26.21
CA THR A 323 -0.92 -13.85 -26.09
C THR A 323 -2.07 -13.16 -25.37
N ALA A 324 -1.75 -12.34 -24.36
CA ALA A 324 -2.75 -11.49 -23.73
C ALA A 324 -3.53 -10.77 -24.85
N PRO A 325 -4.87 -10.72 -24.79
CA PRO A 325 -5.66 -10.10 -25.85
C PRO A 325 -5.11 -8.70 -26.08
N ALA A 326 -4.73 -8.41 -27.33
CA ALA A 326 -4.30 -7.10 -27.72
C ALA A 326 -5.37 -6.11 -27.22
N GLY A 327 -4.98 -5.22 -26.32
CA GLY A 327 -5.90 -4.21 -25.80
C GLY A 327 -6.58 -3.49 -26.97
N PRO A 328 -7.84 -3.04 -26.81
CA PRO A 328 -8.58 -2.41 -27.89
C PRO A 328 -7.73 -1.28 -28.50
N ARG A 329 -7.42 -1.43 -29.80
CA ARG A 329 -6.82 -0.37 -30.61
C ARG A 329 -7.89 0.71 -30.76
N PHE A 330 -7.83 1.74 -29.93
CA PHE A 330 -8.62 2.95 -30.17
C PHE A 330 -7.95 3.73 -31.32
N PRO A 331 -8.69 4.09 -32.37
CA PRO A 331 -8.16 4.91 -33.45
C PRO A 331 -7.79 6.31 -32.92
N PRO A 332 -6.80 6.98 -33.53
CA PRO A 332 -6.50 8.37 -33.21
C PRO A 332 -7.71 9.24 -33.60
N GLY A 333 -8.26 9.96 -32.62
CA GLY A 333 -9.22 11.04 -32.80
C GLY A 333 -8.57 12.36 -32.42
#